data_AF-A0A3N4ZG02-F1
#
_entry.id   AF-A0A3N4ZG02-F1
#
_cell.length_a   1.000
_cell.length_b   1.000
_cell.length_c   1.000
_cell.angle_alpha   90.00
_cell.angle_beta   90.00
_cell.angle_gamma   90.00
#
_symmetry.space_group_name_H-M   'P 1'
#
loop_
_entity.id
_entity.type
_entity.pdbx_description
1 polymer ?
#
loop_
_entity_poly.entity_id
_entity_poly.type
_entity_poly.pdbx_seq_one_letter_code
_entity_poly.pdbx_strand_id
1 'polypeptide(L)'
;MYIGSGIQFDQSNGFGVDLKCSQDASGKLSGTATTNGGMQGTIEDGSRVVGDSVVFIINWGGSRGRYEGTLNPIDHILSGTTMDMNNPGSIAHWWCPTPV
;
A
#
# COMPACT_ATOMS: atom_id res chain seq x y z
N MET A 1 6.40 12.08 -5.18
CA MET A 1 5.18 11.95 -4.35
C MET A 1 5.48 12.05 -2.84
N TYR A 2 4.57 12.63 -2.06
CA TYR A 2 4.52 12.51 -0.59
C TYR A 2 3.28 11.72 -0.20
N ILE A 3 3.43 10.75 0.69
CA ILE A 3 2.31 9.95 1.19
C ILE A 3 1.95 10.43 2.60
N GLY A 4 0.80 11.10 2.71
CA GLY A 4 0.28 11.68 3.95
C GLY A 4 -0.19 10.65 4.99
N SER A 5 -0.72 11.16 6.11
CA SER A 5 -1.06 10.39 7.33
C SER A 5 -2.16 9.32 7.18
N GLY A 6 -2.70 9.12 5.98
CA GLY A 6 -3.74 8.15 5.66
C GLY A 6 -3.88 7.95 4.15
N ILE A 7 -3.74 6.71 3.66
CA ILE A 7 -4.13 6.30 2.31
C ILE A 7 -5.18 5.21 2.43
N GLN A 8 -6.28 5.33 1.71
CA GLN A 8 -7.21 4.23 1.48
C GLN A 8 -7.02 3.70 0.07
N PHE A 9 -7.01 2.37 -0.10
CA PHE A 9 -7.03 1.76 -1.42
C PHE A 9 -7.93 0.52 -1.47
N ASP A 10 -8.59 0.36 -2.60
CA ASP A 10 -9.46 -0.78 -2.92
C ASP A 10 -8.71 -1.77 -3.80
N GLN A 11 -9.00 -3.05 -3.64
CA GLN A 11 -8.41 -4.14 -4.41
C GLN A 11 -9.45 -4.83 -5.29
N SER A 12 -9.04 -5.32 -6.45
CA SER A 12 -9.90 -6.02 -7.42
C SER A 12 -10.50 -7.34 -6.90
N ASN A 13 -9.98 -7.87 -5.80
CA ASN A 13 -10.47 -9.07 -5.11
C ASN A 13 -11.47 -8.74 -3.97
N GLY A 14 -11.91 -7.48 -3.85
CA GLY A 14 -12.94 -7.04 -2.90
C GLY A 14 -12.43 -6.61 -1.53
N PHE A 15 -11.11 -6.63 -1.30
CA PHE A 15 -10.52 -6.10 -0.08
C PHE A 15 -10.30 -4.59 -0.18
N GLY A 16 -10.58 -3.86 0.90
CA GLY A 16 -10.18 -2.47 1.09
C GLY A 16 -9.13 -2.39 2.19
N VAL A 17 -8.19 -1.46 2.08
CA VAL A 17 -7.15 -1.24 3.09
C VAL A 17 -7.04 0.25 3.42
N ASP A 18 -7.09 0.53 4.72
CA ASP A 18 -6.78 1.83 5.31
C ASP A 18 -5.36 1.80 5.86
N LEU A 19 -4.45 2.54 5.23
CA LEU A 19 -3.06 2.66 5.61
C LEU A 19 -2.83 3.96 6.39
N LYS A 20 -2.38 3.86 7.63
CA LYS A 20 -1.87 5.00 8.42
C LYS A 20 -0.36 4.94 8.41
N CYS A 21 0.28 5.83 7.66
CA CYS A 21 1.73 5.78 7.49
C CYS A 21 2.38 7.15 7.60
N SER A 22 3.70 7.11 7.77
CA SER A 22 4.58 8.27 7.78
C SER A 22 5.76 7.99 6.86
N GLN A 23 6.13 9.02 6.10
CA GLN A 23 7.27 9.00 5.19
C GLN A 23 8.38 9.86 5.78
N ASP A 24 9.59 9.31 5.92
CA ASP A 24 10.75 10.09 6.32
C ASP A 24 11.43 10.79 5.11
N ALA A 25 12.47 11.59 5.39
CA ALA A 25 13.19 12.33 4.36
C ALA A 25 13.92 11.45 3.32
N SER A 26 14.15 10.17 3.63
CA SER A 26 14.73 9.18 2.70
C SER A 26 13.66 8.47 1.85
N GLY A 27 12.39 8.76 2.11
CA GLY A 27 11.25 8.09 1.48
C GLY A 27 10.89 6.76 2.15
N LYS A 28 11.52 6.37 3.26
CA LYS A 28 11.15 5.16 4.00
C LYS A 28 9.78 5.35 4.64
N LEU A 29 8.96 4.30 4.58
CA LEU A 29 7.63 4.27 5.13
C LEU A 29 7.57 3.44 6.42
N SER A 30 6.78 3.91 7.37
CA SER A 30 6.44 3.19 8.61
C SER A 30 4.99 3.45 8.99
N GLY A 31 4.37 2.53 9.74
CA GLY A 31 2.97 2.68 10.14
C GLY A 31 2.20 1.37 10.26
N THR A 32 0.88 1.49 10.19
CA THR A 32 -0.07 0.38 10.35
C THR A 32 -1.09 0.37 9.22
N ALA A 33 -1.69 -0.78 8.98
CA ALA A 33 -2.77 -0.95 8.02
C ALA A 33 -3.95 -1.68 8.67
N THR A 34 -5.15 -1.40 8.19
CA THR A 34 -6.36 -2.12 8.59
C THR A 34 -7.13 -2.51 7.34
N THR A 35 -7.53 -3.78 7.20
CA THR A 35 -8.44 -4.17 6.13
C THR A 35 -9.88 -3.78 6.46
N ASN A 36 -10.74 -3.68 5.45
CA ASN A 36 -12.19 -3.52 5.63
C ASN A 36 -12.84 -4.64 6.46
N GLY A 37 -12.18 -5.80 6.60
CA GLY A 37 -12.56 -6.90 7.50
C GLY A 37 -12.05 -6.76 8.94
N GLY A 38 -11.35 -5.67 9.28
CA GLY A 38 -10.82 -5.40 10.62
C GLY A 38 -9.48 -6.06 10.94
N MET A 39 -8.85 -6.74 9.98
CA MET A 39 -7.52 -7.32 10.16
C MET A 39 -6.48 -6.20 10.25
N GLN A 40 -5.64 -6.23 11.27
CA GLN A 40 -4.58 -5.24 11.46
C GLN A 40 -3.25 -5.77 10.93
N GLY A 41 -2.45 -4.87 10.36
CA GLY A 41 -1.12 -5.16 9.88
C GLY A 41 -0.14 -4.03 10.16
N THR A 42 1.15 -4.34 10.07
CA THR A 42 2.24 -3.38 10.26
C THR A 42 3.05 -3.23 8.99
N ILE A 43 3.46 -1.99 8.69
CA ILE A 43 4.37 -1.70 7.58
C ILE A 43 5.75 -2.20 7.97
N GLU A 44 6.34 -3.03 7.12
CA GLU A 44 7.67 -3.59 7.31
C GLU A 44 8.77 -2.79 6.61
N ASP A 45 10.00 -3.03 7.05
CA ASP A 45 11.20 -2.52 6.40
C ASP A 45 11.26 -2.95 4.92
N GLY A 46 11.73 -2.04 4.07
CA GLY A 46 11.69 -2.17 2.61
C GLY A 46 10.54 -1.41 1.95
N SER A 47 9.55 -0.97 2.73
CA SER A 47 8.50 -0.05 2.28
C SER A 47 9.05 1.35 2.05
N ARG A 48 8.82 1.93 0.87
CA ARG A 48 9.41 3.21 0.46
C ARG A 48 8.70 3.88 -0.72
N VAL A 49 8.88 5.19 -0.83
CA VAL A 49 8.55 5.99 -2.02
C VAL A 49 9.83 6.34 -2.76
N VAL A 50 9.83 6.18 -4.09
CA VAL A 50 10.93 6.56 -4.99
C VAL A 50 10.35 7.27 -6.20
N GLY A 51 10.53 8.59 -6.28
CA GLY A 51 9.89 9.41 -7.32
C GLY A 51 8.36 9.34 -7.22
N ASP A 52 7.73 8.79 -8.25
CA ASP A 52 6.28 8.56 -8.33
C ASP A 52 5.89 7.11 -8.03
N SER A 53 6.86 6.24 -7.76
CA SER A 53 6.62 4.85 -7.38
C SER A 53 6.59 4.67 -5.87
N VAL A 54 5.80 3.71 -5.40
CA VAL A 54 5.74 3.28 -4.00
C VAL A 54 5.76 1.77 -3.89
N VAL A 55 6.36 1.30 -2.80
CA VAL A 55 6.26 -0.08 -2.33
C VAL A 55 5.80 -0.06 -0.88
N PHE A 56 4.75 -0.80 -0.56
CA PHE A 56 4.37 -1.17 0.80
C PHE A 56 4.57 -2.67 1.00
N ILE A 57 5.14 -3.05 2.13
CA ILE A 57 5.18 -4.43 2.60
C ILE A 57 4.41 -4.44 3.92
N ILE A 58 3.29 -5.15 3.97
CA ILE A 58 2.42 -5.20 5.14
C ILE A 58 2.42 -6.62 5.69
N ASN A 59 2.76 -6.75 6.97
CA ASN A 59 2.64 -7.98 7.71
C ASN A 59 1.30 -8.03 8.42
N TRP A 60 0.49 -9.03 8.08
CA TRP A 60 -0.86 -9.22 8.62
C TRP A 60 -0.90 -10.27 9.76
N GLY A 61 0.24 -10.55 10.42
CA GLY A 61 0.29 -11.50 11.53
C GLY A 61 0.17 -12.98 11.13
N GLY A 62 0.43 -13.31 9.86
CA GLY A 62 0.39 -14.68 9.34
C GLY A 62 0.59 -14.76 7.82
N SER A 63 0.20 -13.70 7.11
CA SER A 63 0.52 -13.47 5.71
C SER A 63 1.20 -12.12 5.50
N ARG A 64 1.90 -11.97 4.38
CA ARG A 64 2.58 -10.73 3.99
C ARG A 64 2.10 -10.29 2.62
N GLY A 65 1.62 -9.06 2.52
CA GLY A 65 1.24 -8.45 1.24
C GLY A 65 2.31 -7.48 0.77
N ARG A 66 2.76 -7.61 -0.49
CA ARG A 66 3.60 -6.62 -1.16
C ARG A 66 2.75 -5.84 -2.14
N TYR A 67 2.66 -4.53 -1.95
CA TYR A 67 1.89 -3.60 -2.75
C TYR A 67 2.85 -2.70 -3.50
N GLU A 68 2.85 -2.74 -4.82
CA GLU A 68 3.66 -1.88 -5.67
C GLU A 68 2.73 -0.99 -6.48
N GLY A 69 3.01 0.30 -6.55
CA GLY A 69 2.17 1.24 -7.29
C GLY A 69 2.90 2.47 -7.80
N THR A 70 2.21 3.21 -8.65
CA THR A 70 2.72 4.43 -9.28
C THR A 70 1.63 5.51 -9.24
N LEU A 71 2.03 6.73 -8.88
CA LEU A 71 1.19 7.90 -8.93
C LEU A 71 1.06 8.36 -10.37
N ASN A 72 -0.17 8.42 -10.88
CA ASN A 72 -0.40 9.02 -12.17
C ASN A 72 -0.21 10.55 -12.08
N PRO A 73 0.64 11.16 -12.93
CA PRO A 73 0.99 12.58 -12.83
C PRO A 73 -0.13 13.54 -13.29
N ILE A 74 -1.20 13.02 -13.90
CA ILE A 74 -2.30 13.83 -14.43
C ILE A 74 -3.45 13.91 -13.43
N ASP A 75 -3.93 12.75 -12.97
CA ASP A 75 -5.10 12.65 -12.09
C ASP A 75 -4.70 12.48 -10.61
N HIS A 76 -3.40 12.35 -10.32
CA HIS A 76 -2.85 12.10 -8.99
C HIS A 76 -3.45 10.87 -8.30
N ILE A 77 -3.94 9.90 -9.07
CA ILE A 77 -4.42 8.62 -8.56
C ILE A 77 -3.25 7.66 -8.45
N LEU A 78 -3.07 7.12 -7.24
CA LEU A 78 -2.10 6.07 -6.96
C LEU A 78 -2.76 4.71 -7.19
N SER A 79 -2.14 3.88 -8.03
CA SER A 79 -2.65 2.54 -8.35
C SER A 79 -1.52 1.55 -8.63
N GLY A 80 -1.83 0.26 -8.60
CA GLY A 80 -0.82 -0.76 -8.82
C GLY A 80 -1.29 -2.19 -8.60
N THR A 81 -0.37 -3.04 -8.15
CA THR A 81 -0.61 -4.47 -7.87
C THR A 81 -0.23 -4.83 -6.44
N THR A 82 -0.94 -5.80 -5.89
CA THR A 82 -0.58 -6.47 -4.65
C THR A 82 -0.30 -7.93 -4.92
N MET A 83 0.62 -8.49 -4.16
CA MET A 83 1.02 -9.89 -4.20
C MET A 83 1.02 -10.45 -2.78
N ASP A 84 0.36 -11.59 -2.58
CA ASP A 84 0.57 -12.39 -1.37
C ASP A 84 1.96 -13.02 -1.43
N MET A 85 2.87 -12.58 -0.55
CA MET A 85 4.23 -13.09 -0.51
C MET A 85 4.30 -14.54 0.00
N ASN A 86 3.26 -15.04 0.67
CA ASN A 86 3.14 -16.44 1.07
C ASN A 86 2.63 -17.31 -0.09
N ASN A 87 1.95 -16.72 -1.07
CA ASN A 87 1.48 -17.38 -2.29
C ASN A 87 1.67 -16.45 -3.50
N PRO A 88 2.89 -16.36 -4.07
CA PRO A 88 3.26 -15.34 -5.07
C PRO A 88 2.44 -15.32 -6.36
N GLY A 89 1.68 -16.40 -6.65
CA GLY A 89 0.74 -16.43 -7.78
C GLY A 89 -0.58 -15.70 -7.51
N SER A 90 -0.85 -15.33 -6.25
CA SER A 90 -2.03 -14.57 -5.85
C SER A 90 -1.75 -13.08 -5.97
N ILE A 91 -2.21 -12.50 -7.08
CA ILE A 91 -2.04 -11.09 -7.41
C ILE A 91 -3.41 -10.43 -7.55
N ALA A 92 -3.54 -9.19 -7.07
CA ALA A 92 -4.70 -8.34 -7.32
C ALA A 92 -4.26 -6.94 -7.74
N HIS A 93 -5.12 -6.22 -8.46
CA HIS A 93 -4.91 -4.80 -8.74
C HIS A 93 -5.48 -3.96 -7.61
N TRP A 94 -4.91 -2.78 -7.36
CA TRP A 94 -5.43 -1.83 -6.39
C TRP A 94 -5.35 -0.40 -6.88
N TRP A 95 -6.18 0.47 -6.32
CA TRP A 95 -6.22 1.89 -6.61
C TRP A 95 -6.71 2.68 -5.40
N CYS A 96 -6.22 3.91 -5.26
CA CYS A 96 -6.80 4.88 -4.34
C CYS A 96 -8.07 5.47 -4.96
N PRO A 97 -9.20 5.52 -4.25
CA PRO A 97 -10.42 6.12 -4.79
C PRO A 97 -10.33 7.65 -4.88
N THR A 98 -9.34 8.26 -4.23
CA THR A 98 -9.10 9.70 -4.22
C THR A 98 -7.65 10.02 -4.58
N PRO A 99 -7.38 11.22 -5.14
CA PRO A 99 -6.02 11.71 -5.33
C PRO A 99 -5.18 11.70 -4.04
N VAL A 100 -3.87 11.45 -4.17
CA VAL A 100 -2.89 11.37 -3.07
C VAL A 100 -2.05 12.63 -2.96
#